data_AF-A0A6M4IWH5-F1
#
_entry.id   AF-A0A6M4IWH5-F1
#
_cell.length_a   1.000
_cell.length_b   1.000
_cell.length_c   1.000
_cell.angle_alpha   90.00
_cell.angle_beta   90.00
_cell.angle_gamma   90.00
#
_symmetry.space_group_name_H-M   'P 1'
#
loop_
_entity.id
_entity.type
_entity.pdbx_description
1 polymer ?
#
loop_
_entity_poly.entity_id
_entity_poly.type
_entity_poly.pdbx_seq_one_letter_code
_entity_poly.pdbx_strand_id
1 'polypeptide(L)'
;MSDRIPYARIAITLPEADLAAADRLAKQQDRSRSWIVAEAVRRYVAAVEQGEPANDLGSSRRAQLRRDLAMTAEERVHEAQETSRVSELVIAPRTFASFDEFLVWQRAGGGLA
;
A
#
# COMPACT_ATOMS: atom_id res chain seq x y z
N MET A 1 7.62 38.62 27.32
CA MET A 1 6.79 38.70 26.11
C MET A 1 6.65 37.29 25.60
N SER A 2 5.46 36.68 25.71
CA SER A 2 5.26 35.28 25.35
C SER A 2 5.43 35.11 23.85
N ASP A 3 6.41 34.29 23.46
CA ASP A 3 6.75 33.98 22.08
C ASP A 3 5.57 33.22 21.45
N ARG A 4 4.75 33.94 20.68
CA ARG A 4 3.55 33.37 20.05
C ARG A 4 4.04 32.57 18.85
N ILE A 5 4.00 31.24 18.95
CA ILE A 5 4.29 30.36 17.81
C ILE A 5 3.41 30.82 16.63
N PRO A 6 3.99 31.19 15.48
CA PRO A 6 3.22 31.65 14.35
C PRO A 6 2.43 30.47 13.77
N TYR A 7 1.10 30.49 13.94
CA TYR A 7 0.20 29.53 13.32
C TYR A 7 -0.29 30.06 11.96
N ALA A 8 -0.07 29.28 10.91
CA ALA A 8 -0.72 29.50 9.62
C ALA A 8 -2.13 28.88 9.64
N ARG A 9 -3.16 29.67 9.33
CA ARG A 9 -4.53 29.16 9.19
C ARG A 9 -4.76 28.75 7.75
N ILE A 10 -5.02 27.47 7.54
CA ILE A 10 -5.39 26.92 6.23
C ILE A 10 -6.88 26.57 6.21
N ALA A 11 -7.50 26.72 5.05
CA ALA A 11 -8.82 26.19 4.75
C ALA A 11 -8.65 25.07 3.73
N ILE A 12 -9.27 23.92 4.01
CA ILE A 12 -9.24 22.74 3.14
C ILE A 12 -10.67 22.25 2.91
N THR A 13 -10.93 21.69 1.74
CA THR A 13 -12.19 21.02 1.44
C THR A 13 -12.02 19.54 1.75
N LEU A 14 -12.93 18.98 2.55
CA LEU A 14 -12.97 17.57 2.90
C LEU A 14 -14.28 16.95 2.40
N PRO A 15 -14.29 15.67 1.99
CA PRO A 15 -15.53 14.93 1.79
C PRO A 15 -16.43 14.96 3.03
N GLU A 16 -17.74 14.97 2.82
CA GLU A 16 -18.72 15.03 3.92
C GLU A 16 -18.55 13.87 4.91
N ALA A 17 -18.28 12.67 4.39
CA ALA A 17 -18.06 11.48 5.20
C ALA A 17 -16.86 11.62 6.16
N ASP A 18 -15.76 12.21 5.68
CA ASP A 18 -14.54 12.41 6.47
C ASP A 18 -14.74 13.49 7.55
N LEU A 19 -15.45 14.56 7.20
CA LEU A 19 -15.80 15.61 8.16
C LEU A 19 -16.69 15.04 9.29
N ALA A 20 -17.69 14.25 8.94
CA ALA A 20 -18.56 13.58 9.91
C ALA A 20 -17.78 12.59 10.79
N ALA A 21 -16.80 11.89 10.24
CA ALA A 21 -15.92 11.00 11.00
C ALA A 21 -15.05 11.78 12.00
N ALA A 22 -14.45 12.89 11.57
CA ALA A 22 -13.66 13.75 12.44
C ALA A 22 -14.49 14.32 13.60
N ASP A 23 -15.75 14.69 13.35
CA ASP A 23 -16.67 15.18 14.38
C ASP A 23 -17.05 14.13 15.42
N ARG A 24 -17.28 12.89 14.99
CA ARG A 24 -17.54 11.78 15.93
C ARG A 24 -16.32 11.53 16.82
N LEU A 25 -15.12 11.49 16.23
CA LEU A 25 -13.88 11.28 16.98
C LEU A 25 -13.59 12.43 17.95
N ALA A 26 -13.83 13.68 17.53
CA ALA A 26 -13.68 14.86 18.36
C ALA A 26 -14.53 14.76 19.64
N LYS A 27 -15.82 14.39 19.48
CA LYS A 27 -16.74 14.19 20.61
C LYS A 27 -16.31 13.04 21.53
N GLN A 28 -15.91 11.91 20.95
CA GLN A 28 -15.50 10.73 21.73
C GLN A 28 -14.25 10.97 22.57
N GLN A 29 -13.33 11.79 22.07
CA GLN A 29 -12.04 12.04 22.71
C GLN A 29 -12.01 13.33 23.55
N ASP A 30 -13.12 14.07 23.62
CA ASP A 30 -13.21 15.40 24.22
C ASP A 30 -12.13 16.36 23.67
N ARG A 31 -12.00 16.39 22.33
CA ARG A 31 -11.01 17.20 21.61
C ARG A 31 -11.68 18.04 20.53
N SER A 32 -10.98 19.09 20.09
CA SER A 32 -11.43 19.89 18.95
C SER A 32 -11.25 19.15 17.63
N ARG A 33 -12.11 19.44 16.65
CA ARG A 33 -11.99 18.90 15.28
C ARG A 33 -10.61 19.16 14.68
N SER A 34 -10.09 20.38 14.83
CA SER A 34 -8.76 20.74 14.32
C SER A 34 -7.64 19.92 14.96
N TRP A 35 -7.79 19.53 16.23
CA TRP A 35 -6.83 18.64 16.89
C TRP A 35 -6.85 17.24 16.26
N ILE A 36 -8.04 16.69 15.97
CA ILE A 36 -8.20 15.39 15.30
C ILE A 36 -7.54 15.41 13.92
N VAL A 37 -7.80 16.45 13.12
CA VAL A 37 -7.19 16.60 11.79
C VAL A 37 -5.67 16.72 11.89
N ALA A 38 -5.16 17.54 12.81
CA ALA A 38 -3.72 17.69 13.00
C ALA A 38 -3.05 16.39 13.45
N GLU A 39 -3.73 15.58 14.29
CA GLU A 39 -3.25 14.28 14.72
C GLU A 39 -3.23 13.27 13.56
N ALA A 40 -4.26 13.26 12.72
CA ALA A 40 -4.28 12.43 11.52
C ALA A 40 -3.10 12.73 10.58
N VAL A 41 -2.78 14.03 10.38
CA VAL A 41 -1.61 14.45 9.60
C VAL A 41 -0.32 13.96 10.23
N ARG A 42 -0.14 14.11 11.55
CA ARG A 42 1.07 13.63 12.25
C ARG A 42 1.25 12.12 12.10
N ARG A 43 0.18 11.35 12.28
CA ARG A 43 0.22 9.88 12.13
C ARG A 43 0.51 9.45 10.70
N TYR A 44 -0.07 10.14 9.72
CA TYR A 44 0.19 9.87 8.31
C TYR A 44 1.66 10.11 7.97
N VAL A 45 2.21 11.25 8.38
CA VAL A 45 3.64 11.56 8.17
C VAL A 45 4.53 10.52 8.85
N ALA A 46 4.25 10.19 10.12
CA ALA A 46 5.01 9.18 10.84
C ALA A 46 4.95 7.80 10.14
N ALA A 47 3.78 7.39 9.63
CA ALA A 47 3.63 6.13 8.90
C ALA A 47 4.42 6.14 7.57
N VAL A 48 4.39 7.26 6.84
CA VAL A 48 5.18 7.43 5.60
C VAL A 48 6.68 7.39 5.89
N GLU A 49 7.14 8.06 6.96
CA GLU A 49 8.55 8.09 7.37
C GLU A 49 9.05 6.74 7.89
N GLN A 50 8.20 6.00 8.62
CA GLN A 50 8.49 4.67 9.13
C GLN A 50 8.42 3.59 8.04
N GLY A 51 7.96 3.95 6.83
CA GLY A 51 7.84 3.01 5.73
C GLY A 51 6.81 1.90 6.02
N GLU A 52 5.74 2.21 6.75
CA GLU A 52 4.58 1.33 6.88
C GLU A 52 4.15 0.92 5.46
N PRO A 53 4.13 -0.39 5.14
CA PRO A 53 4.09 -0.82 3.77
C PRO A 53 2.68 -0.58 3.22
N ALA A 54 2.55 0.35 2.30
CA ALA A 54 1.47 0.33 1.32
C ALA A 54 1.65 -0.93 0.45
N ASN A 55 1.21 -2.08 0.98
CA ASN A 55 1.41 -3.42 0.43
C ASN A 55 2.89 -3.83 0.26
N ASP A 56 3.18 -5.10 0.49
CA ASP A 56 4.50 -5.77 0.49
C ASP A 56 5.27 -5.74 -0.87
N LEU A 57 4.93 -4.81 -1.76
CA LEU A 57 5.63 -4.57 -3.02
C LEU A 57 6.95 -3.82 -2.80
N GLY A 58 7.05 -2.99 -1.76
CA GLY A 58 8.24 -2.16 -1.52
C GLY A 58 9.49 -2.95 -1.15
N SER A 59 9.34 -3.99 -0.33
CA SER A 59 10.41 -4.90 0.10
C SER A 59 10.91 -5.75 -1.08
N SER A 60 9.98 -6.38 -1.80
CA SER A 60 10.21 -7.21 -2.98
C SER A 60 10.85 -6.41 -4.11
N ARG A 61 10.32 -5.22 -4.41
CA ARG A 61 10.88 -4.33 -5.44
C ARG A 61 12.28 -3.83 -5.09
N ARG A 62 12.55 -3.55 -3.82
CA ARG A 62 13.90 -3.16 -3.36
C ARG A 62 14.88 -4.32 -3.46
N ALA A 63 14.45 -5.55 -3.14
CA ALA A 63 15.28 -6.75 -3.29
C ALA A 63 15.58 -7.05 -4.78
N GLN A 64 14.59 -6.90 -5.66
CA GLN A 64 14.78 -7.01 -7.11
C GLN A 64 15.79 -5.96 -7.59
N LEU A 65 15.61 -4.69 -7.24
CA LEU A 65 16.53 -3.63 -7.66
C LEU A 65 17.98 -3.85 -7.21
N ARG A 66 18.19 -4.41 -6.01
CA ARG A 66 19.54 -4.77 -5.54
C ARG A 66 20.17 -5.89 -6.38
N ARG A 67 19.37 -6.87 -6.81
CA ARG A 67 19.83 -7.92 -7.73
C ARG A 67 20.15 -7.34 -9.10
N ASP A 68 19.25 -6.55 -9.66
CA ASP A 68 19.41 -5.92 -10.97
C ASP A 68 20.66 -5.02 -11.03
N LEU A 69 20.94 -4.24 -9.97
CA LEU A 69 22.13 -3.38 -9.91
C LEU A 69 23.44 -4.14 -9.76
N ALA A 70 23.40 -5.39 -9.30
CA ALA A 70 24.57 -6.27 -9.28
C ALA A 70 24.84 -6.90 -10.65
N MET A 71 23.91 -6.78 -11.60
CA MET A 71 24.03 -7.27 -12.97
C MET A 71 24.53 -6.19 -13.92
N THR A 72 25.13 -6.62 -15.02
CA THR A 72 25.44 -5.76 -16.17
C THR A 72 24.16 -5.31 -16.88
N ALA A 73 24.26 -4.32 -17.76
CA ALA A 73 23.10 -3.83 -18.50
C ALA A 73 22.51 -4.92 -19.41
N GLU A 74 23.38 -5.73 -20.03
CA GLU A 74 23.03 -6.84 -20.91
C GLU A 74 22.30 -7.95 -20.17
N GLU A 75 22.79 -8.33 -18.98
CA GLU A 75 22.16 -9.37 -18.13
C GLU A 75 20.76 -8.96 -17.67
N ARG A 76 20.55 -7.69 -17.29
CA ARG A 76 19.21 -7.18 -16.94
C ARG A 76 18.21 -7.28 -18.08
N VAL A 77 18.65 -7.00 -19.31
CA VAL A 77 17.80 -7.10 -20.50
C VAL A 77 17.46 -8.56 -20.79
N HIS A 78 18.42 -9.48 -20.66
CA HIS A 78 18.18 -10.90 -20.85
C HIS A 78 17.19 -11.45 -19.81
N GLU A 79 17.36 -11.13 -18.52
CA GLU A 79 16.44 -11.55 -17.45
C GLU A 79 15.02 -10.99 -17.66
N ALA A 80 14.90 -9.73 -18.09
CA ALA A 80 13.60 -9.12 -18.40
C ALA A 80 12.90 -9.79 -19.59
N GLN A 81 13.65 -10.21 -20.61
CA GLN A 81 13.12 -10.96 -21.75
C GLN A 81 12.62 -12.35 -21.35
N GLU A 82 13.38 -13.07 -20.53
CA GLU A 82 12.96 -14.38 -20.01
C GLU A 82 11.71 -14.27 -19.13
N THR A 83 11.65 -13.26 -18.26
CA THR A 83 10.46 -12.98 -17.44
C THR A 83 9.23 -12.66 -18.30
N SER A 84 9.43 -11.89 -19.38
CA SER A 84 8.34 -11.54 -20.31
C SER A 84 7.82 -12.78 -21.05
N ARG A 85 8.70 -13.67 -21.51
CA ARG A 85 8.33 -14.96 -22.14
C ARG A 85 7.50 -15.84 -21.21
N VAL A 86 7.87 -15.91 -19.94
CA VAL A 86 7.11 -16.67 -18.93
C VAL A 86 5.74 -16.03 -18.67
N SER A 87 5.64 -14.69 -18.69
CA SER A 87 4.37 -13.98 -18.51
C SER A 87 3.39 -14.18 -19.66
N GLU A 88 3.89 -14.29 -20.90
CA GLU A 88 3.07 -14.60 -22.09
C GLU A 88 2.51 -16.04 -22.05
N LEU A 89 3.17 -16.94 -21.31
CA LEU A 89 2.72 -18.31 -21.09
C LEU A 89 1.68 -18.46 -19.96
N VAL A 90 1.33 -17.38 -19.24
CA VAL A 90 0.30 -17.43 -18.20
C VAL A 90 -1.08 -17.58 -18.86
N ILE A 91 -1.47 -18.84 -19.00
CA ILE A 91 -2.83 -19.30 -19.29
C ILE A 91 -3.79 -18.56 -18.34
N ALA A 92 -4.91 -18.07 -18.88
CA ALA A 92 -5.93 -17.32 -18.16
C ALA A 92 -6.13 -17.82 -16.71
N PRO A 93 -6.26 -16.92 -15.72
CA PRO A 93 -6.39 -17.31 -14.33
C PRO A 93 -7.55 -18.31 -14.19
N ARG A 94 -7.25 -19.48 -13.60
CA ARG A 94 -8.26 -20.51 -13.40
C ARG A 94 -9.32 -19.98 -12.46
N THR A 95 -10.54 -19.83 -12.96
CA THR A 95 -11.69 -19.45 -12.16
C THR A 95 -12.36 -20.69 -11.58
N PHE A 96 -12.91 -20.56 -10.38
CA PHE A 96 -13.73 -21.58 -9.72
C PHE A 96 -15.12 -21.00 -9.55
N ALA A 97 -16.15 -21.79 -9.83
CA ALA A 97 -17.55 -21.39 -9.68
C ALA A 97 -17.97 -21.29 -8.20
N SER A 98 -17.24 -21.96 -7.29
CA SER A 98 -17.45 -21.88 -5.85
C SER A 98 -16.17 -22.13 -5.03
N PHE A 99 -16.23 -21.79 -3.74
CA PHE A 99 -15.12 -22.05 -2.82
C PHE A 99 -14.88 -23.55 -2.60
N ASP A 100 -15.92 -24.37 -2.63
CA ASP A 100 -15.81 -25.83 -2.50
C ASP A 100 -15.05 -26.44 -3.69
N GLU A 101 -15.27 -25.93 -4.90
CA GLU A 101 -14.55 -26.37 -6.10
C GLU A 101 -13.05 -26.08 -5.99
N PHE A 102 -12.68 -24.92 -5.43
CA PHE A 102 -11.29 -24.59 -5.13
C PHE A 102 -10.67 -25.58 -4.14
N LEU A 103 -11.38 -25.95 -3.06
CA LEU A 103 -10.88 -26.91 -2.07
C LEU A 103 -10.75 -28.34 -2.62
N VAL A 104 -11.59 -28.73 -3.57
CA VAL A 104 -11.46 -30.00 -4.30
C VAL A 104 -10.20 -29.99 -5.17
N TRP A 105 -9.99 -28.91 -5.93
CA TRP A 105 -8.79 -28.74 -6.75
C TRP A 105 -7.50 -28.70 -5.92
N GLN A 106 -7.49 -27.99 -4.79
CA GLN A 106 -6.34 -27.91 -3.90
C GLN A 106 -5.99 -29.28 -3.31
N ARG A 107 -7.00 -30.09 -2.92
CA ARG A 107 -6.79 -31.46 -2.44
C ARG A 107 -6.34 -32.42 -3.54
N ALA A 108 -6.70 -32.16 -4.79
CA ALA A 108 -6.27 -32.94 -5.95
C ALA A 108 -4.84 -32.63 -6.42
N GLY A 109 -4.10 -31.77 -5.70
CA GLY A 109 -2.67 -31.54 -5.93
C GLY A 109 -2.34 -30.40 -6.88
N GLY A 110 -3.26 -29.45 -7.10
CA GLY A 110 -3.00 -28.12 -7.70
C GLY A 110 -1.91 -28.11 -8.77
N GLY A 111 -2.19 -28.72 -9.92
CA GLY A 111 -1.17 -29.21 -10.86
C GLY A 111 -0.07 -28.22 -11.25
N LEU A 112 1.18 -28.59 -10.93
CA LEU A 112 2.33 -28.44 -11.81
C LEU A 112 2.66 -29.83 -12.39
N ALA A 113 2.22 -30.05 -13.62
CA ALA A 113 2.80 -31.00 -14.56
C ALA A 113 2.79 -30.32 -15.94
#